data_AF-A0A409X452-F1
#
_entry.id   AF-A0A409X452-F1
#
_cell.length_a   1.000
_cell.length_b   1.000
_cell.length_c   1.000
_cell.angle_alpha   90.00
_cell.angle_beta   90.00
_cell.angle_gamma   90.00
#
_symmetry.space_group_name_H-M   'P 1'
#
loop_
_entity.id
_entity.type
_entity.pdbx_description
1 polymer ?
#
loop_
_entity_poly.entity_id
_entity_poly.type
_entity_poly.pdbx_seq_one_letter_code
_entity_poly.pdbx_strand_id
1 'polypeptide(L)'
;MTPAQASLGPEKLDLSVYLEFAKDALRYGSRELAAFREEMEKEDEHDSSCDLCLKSARACVITINPIRCEYCGERRKTCSQKKRFLVWAAMRRFRISSEYAIELYNEVGQSLKAMVPRSLTSAPALPELPQVPVHRTSASEEKDVDDDDNDDGDISGISSSDLQYALHIPETMRLSAERCEVLQSRCERAQDRCKDLKARNRLLRQESRQVRKRNRARAKERRRLVAQIDRMKRQLRRLN
;
A
#
# COMPACT_ATOMS: atom_id res chain seq x y z
N MET A 1 -43.83 -10.04 27.83
CA MET A 1 -43.41 -8.66 28.18
C MET A 1 -42.46 -8.19 27.09
N THR A 2 -42.95 -7.37 26.16
CA THR A 2 -42.17 -6.78 25.07
C THR A 2 -41.52 -5.49 25.57
N PRO A 3 -40.21 -5.26 25.36
CA PRO A 3 -39.63 -3.97 25.67
C PRO A 3 -40.20 -2.95 24.69
N ALA A 4 -40.87 -1.93 25.24
CA ALA A 4 -41.32 -0.76 24.50
C ALA A 4 -40.10 -0.09 23.86
N GLN A 5 -39.94 -0.26 22.54
CA GLN A 5 -39.13 0.63 21.72
C GLN A 5 -39.85 1.97 21.72
N ALA A 6 -39.52 2.83 22.68
CA ALA A 6 -39.89 4.23 22.63
C ALA A 6 -39.32 4.80 21.32
N SER A 7 -40.20 5.07 20.35
CA SER A 7 -39.88 5.83 19.16
C SER A 7 -39.68 7.29 19.57
N LEU A 8 -38.58 7.57 20.25
CA LEU A 8 -37.99 8.89 20.18
C LEU A 8 -37.63 9.07 18.71
N GLY A 9 -38.39 9.92 18.01
CA GLY A 9 -38.02 10.33 16.66
C GLY A 9 -36.54 10.73 16.68
N PRO A 10 -35.76 10.39 15.63
CA PRO A 10 -34.32 10.54 15.68
C PRO A 10 -34.01 12.01 15.98
N GLU A 11 -33.53 12.28 17.19
CA GLU A 11 -32.96 13.58 17.52
C GLU A 11 -31.90 13.84 16.45
N LYS A 12 -32.08 14.94 15.71
CA LYS A 12 -31.17 15.28 14.63
C LYS A 12 -29.77 15.41 15.24
N LEU A 13 -28.84 14.61 14.72
CA LEU A 13 -27.45 14.68 15.13
C LEU A 13 -26.92 16.07 14.76
N ASP A 14 -26.29 16.74 15.73
CA ASP A 14 -25.65 18.02 15.47
C ASP A 14 -24.55 17.85 14.40
N LEU A 15 -24.61 18.68 13.35
CA LEU A 15 -23.64 18.70 12.27
C LEU A 15 -22.23 18.97 12.77
N SER A 16 -22.07 19.75 13.85
CA SER A 16 -20.76 20.01 14.45
C SER A 16 -20.12 18.73 14.99
N VAL A 17 -20.92 17.89 15.65
CA VAL A 17 -20.50 16.59 16.20
C VAL A 17 -20.15 15.62 15.09
N TYR A 18 -20.97 15.54 14.04
CA TYR A 18 -20.66 14.72 12.88
C TYR A 18 -19.39 15.17 12.17
N LEU A 19 -19.16 16.49 12.04
CA LEU A 19 -18.00 17.06 11.38
C LEU A 19 -16.70 16.70 12.11
N GLU A 20 -16.66 16.85 13.44
CA GLU A 20 -15.51 16.45 14.27
C GLU A 20 -15.24 14.95 14.14
N PHE A 21 -16.29 14.13 14.24
CA PHE A 21 -16.20 12.69 14.01
C PHE A 21 -15.62 12.34 12.64
N ALA A 22 -16.13 12.97 11.57
CA ALA A 22 -15.71 12.66 10.21
C ALA A 22 -14.25 13.06 9.97
N LYS A 23 -13.77 14.15 10.57
CA LYS A 23 -12.33 14.50 10.54
C LYS A 23 -11.49 13.42 11.23
N ASP A 24 -11.91 12.96 12.39
CA ASP A 24 -11.19 11.95 13.17
C ASP A 24 -11.19 10.58 12.49
N ALA A 25 -12.34 10.15 11.96
CA ALA A 25 -12.47 8.91 11.20
C ALA A 25 -11.57 8.92 9.95
N LEU A 26 -11.40 10.06 9.28
CA LEU A 26 -10.53 10.22 8.12
C LEU A 26 -9.03 10.31 8.45
N ARG A 27 -8.64 10.37 9.73
CA ARG A 27 -7.22 10.34 10.10
C ARG A 27 -6.63 8.97 9.79
N TYR A 28 -5.40 8.98 9.28
CA TYR A 28 -4.68 7.75 9.00
C TYR A 28 -4.51 6.91 10.27
N GLY A 29 -4.84 5.62 10.20
CA GLY A 29 -4.75 4.70 11.34
C GLY A 29 -5.89 4.81 12.35
N SER A 30 -7.00 5.48 12.03
CA SER A 30 -8.18 5.45 12.90
C SER A 30 -8.73 4.03 13.03
N ARG A 31 -9.35 3.74 14.19
CA ARG A 31 -9.94 2.42 14.48
C ARG A 31 -11.06 2.10 13.50
N GLU A 32 -11.86 3.09 13.14
CA GLU A 32 -12.95 3.01 12.18
C GLU A 32 -12.41 2.59 10.81
N LEU A 33 -11.27 3.17 10.40
CA LEU A 33 -10.67 2.87 9.09
C LEU A 33 -10.11 1.46 9.01
N ALA A 34 -9.48 0.98 10.10
CA ALA A 34 -9.00 -0.39 10.20
C ALA A 34 -10.17 -1.39 10.17
N ALA A 35 -11.22 -1.13 10.95
CA ALA A 35 -12.41 -1.98 10.99
C ALA A 35 -13.17 -1.98 9.66
N PHE A 36 -13.25 -0.84 8.96
CA PHE A 36 -13.85 -0.77 7.63
C PHE A 36 -13.06 -1.61 6.61
N ARG A 37 -11.73 -1.57 6.66
CA ARG A 37 -10.88 -2.40 5.79
C ARG A 37 -11.15 -3.89 6.03
N GLU A 38 -11.20 -4.31 7.29
CA GLU A 38 -11.48 -5.71 7.64
C GLU A 38 -12.86 -6.15 7.15
N GLU A 39 -13.87 -5.28 7.24
CA GLU A 39 -15.22 -5.56 6.72
C GLU A 39 -15.20 -5.72 5.19
N MET A 40 -14.54 -4.79 4.48
CA MET A 40 -14.38 -4.84 3.03
C MET A 40 -13.64 -6.11 2.56
N GLU A 41 -12.68 -6.58 3.35
CA GLU A 41 -11.96 -7.82 3.06
C GLU A 41 -12.85 -9.07 3.23
N LYS A 42 -13.79 -9.05 4.19
CA LYS A 42 -14.72 -10.15 4.47
C LYS A 42 -15.86 -10.26 3.48
N GLU A 43 -16.33 -9.14 2.93
CA GLU A 43 -17.49 -9.12 2.04
C GLU A 43 -17.21 -9.77 0.67
N ASP A 44 -15.99 -10.26 0.39
CA ASP A 44 -15.53 -10.67 -0.94
C ASP A 44 -15.81 -9.62 -2.06
N GLU A 45 -16.27 -8.43 -1.68
CA GLU A 45 -16.53 -7.25 -2.50
C GLU A 45 -15.24 -6.48 -2.82
N HIS A 46 -14.16 -7.22 -3.08
CA HIS A 46 -12.94 -6.67 -3.67
C HIS A 46 -13.21 -6.06 -5.05
N ASP A 47 -14.38 -6.36 -5.66
CA ASP A 47 -14.86 -5.79 -6.92
C ASP A 47 -15.69 -4.51 -6.78
N SER A 48 -15.80 -3.90 -5.59
CA SER A 48 -16.47 -2.61 -5.43
C SER A 48 -15.65 -1.45 -6.03
N SER A 49 -15.60 -1.43 -7.36
CA SER A 49 -14.99 -0.36 -8.12
C SER A 49 -15.74 0.94 -7.86
N CYS A 50 -15.00 2.00 -7.51
CA CYS A 50 -15.63 3.31 -7.34
C CYS A 50 -16.24 3.80 -8.65
N ASP A 51 -17.27 4.65 -8.57
CA ASP A 51 -18.08 5.13 -9.70
C ASP A 51 -17.22 5.74 -10.81
N LEU A 52 -16.12 6.42 -10.44
CA LEU A 52 -15.17 7.00 -11.39
C LEU A 52 -14.34 5.95 -12.13
N CYS A 53 -13.94 4.88 -11.44
CA CYS A 53 -13.22 3.76 -12.06
C CYS A 53 -14.14 2.95 -12.97
N LEU A 54 -15.37 2.67 -12.51
CA LEU A 54 -16.42 2.03 -13.31
C LEU A 54 -16.69 2.79 -14.62
N LYS A 55 -16.95 4.10 -14.53
CA LYS A 55 -17.18 4.96 -15.72
C LYS A 55 -15.97 5.05 -16.65
N SER A 56 -14.76 4.81 -16.15
CA SER A 56 -13.53 4.89 -16.93
C SER A 56 -13.04 3.52 -17.42
N ALA A 57 -13.77 2.43 -17.14
CA ALA A 57 -13.35 1.04 -17.37
C ALA A 57 -11.92 0.76 -16.86
N ARG A 58 -11.58 1.31 -15.67
CA ARG A 58 -10.27 1.10 -15.01
C ARG A 58 -10.44 0.26 -13.76
N ALA A 59 -9.43 -0.56 -13.46
CA ALA A 59 -9.35 -1.28 -12.20
C ALA A 59 -9.26 -0.30 -11.02
N CYS A 60 -10.09 -0.50 -10.01
CA CYS A 60 -10.12 0.32 -8.81
C CYS A 60 -9.13 -0.23 -7.77
N VAL A 61 -7.87 0.16 -7.88
CA VAL A 61 -6.83 -0.31 -6.94
C VAL A 61 -6.86 0.52 -5.66
N ILE A 62 -7.24 -0.12 -4.55
CA ILE A 62 -7.15 0.45 -3.21
C ILE A 62 -5.81 0.02 -2.62
N THR A 63 -4.96 0.98 -2.27
CA THR A 63 -3.64 0.70 -1.68
C THR A 63 -3.65 0.94 -0.17
N ILE A 64 -2.79 1.84 0.32
CA ILE A 64 -2.55 2.07 1.74
C ILE A 64 -3.73 2.81 2.41
N ASN A 65 -4.49 3.59 1.63
CA ASN A 65 -5.63 4.37 2.11
C ASN A 65 -6.95 3.83 1.53
N PRO A 66 -7.82 3.19 2.35
CA PRO A 66 -9.05 2.57 1.85
C PRO A 66 -10.13 3.59 1.44
N ILE A 67 -9.92 4.88 1.73
CA ILE A 67 -10.87 5.96 1.45
C ILE A 67 -10.74 6.44 -0.01
N ARG A 68 -9.64 6.11 -0.68
CA ARG A 68 -9.34 6.62 -2.03
C ARG A 68 -8.48 5.66 -2.83
N CYS A 69 -9.02 5.21 -3.97
CA CYS A 69 -8.24 4.44 -4.93
C CYS A 69 -7.15 5.29 -5.60
N GLU A 70 -6.13 4.62 -6.14
CA GLU A 70 -4.97 5.24 -6.79
C GLU A 70 -5.37 6.20 -7.92
N TYR A 71 -6.30 5.78 -8.78
CA TYR A 71 -6.79 6.58 -9.91
C TYR A 71 -7.47 7.88 -9.46
N CYS A 72 -8.36 7.78 -8.46
CA CYS A 72 -8.98 8.96 -7.88
C CYS A 72 -7.94 9.84 -7.20
N GLY A 73 -6.96 9.22 -6.53
CA GLY A 73 -5.73 9.79 -5.96
C GLY A 73 -5.02 10.74 -6.91
N GLU A 74 -4.58 10.20 -8.04
CA GLU A 74 -3.85 10.88 -9.11
C GLU A 74 -4.65 12.08 -9.66
N ARG A 75 -5.95 11.89 -9.93
CA ARG A 75 -6.81 12.93 -10.51
C ARG A 75 -7.28 14.02 -9.55
N ARG A 76 -6.86 13.99 -8.28
CA ARG A 76 -7.33 14.95 -7.25
C ARG A 76 -8.87 14.98 -7.09
N LYS A 77 -9.56 13.87 -7.43
CA LYS A 77 -11.01 13.71 -7.27
C LYS A 77 -11.38 12.93 -6.02
N THR A 78 -12.57 13.21 -5.48
CA THR A 78 -13.19 12.45 -4.39
C THR A 78 -13.59 11.07 -4.90
N CYS A 79 -13.15 10.02 -4.20
CA CYS A 79 -13.52 8.65 -4.49
C CYS A 79 -14.86 8.32 -3.81
N SER A 80 -15.75 7.56 -4.46
CA SER A 80 -17.01 7.13 -3.82
C SER A 80 -16.78 6.20 -2.62
N GLN A 81 -15.60 5.58 -2.52
CA GLN A 81 -15.18 4.83 -1.32
C GLN A 81 -15.12 5.72 -0.07
N LYS A 82 -14.84 7.02 -0.20
CA LYS A 82 -14.94 7.97 0.92
C LYS A 82 -16.36 8.05 1.47
N LYS A 83 -17.35 8.12 0.57
CA LYS A 83 -18.76 8.16 0.95
C LYS A 83 -19.13 6.86 1.66
N ARG A 84 -18.81 5.71 1.06
CA ARG A 84 -19.08 4.39 1.65
C ARG A 84 -18.50 4.27 3.06
N PHE A 85 -17.24 4.65 3.24
CA PHE A 85 -16.57 4.64 4.55
C PHE A 85 -17.27 5.55 5.57
N LEU A 86 -17.51 6.82 5.26
CA LEU A 86 -18.09 7.76 6.22
C LEU A 86 -19.53 7.42 6.58
N VAL A 87 -20.32 6.91 5.63
CA VAL A 87 -21.68 6.42 5.88
C VAL A 87 -21.63 5.22 6.83
N TRP A 88 -20.81 4.21 6.51
CA TRP A 88 -20.63 3.03 7.35
C TRP A 88 -20.17 3.39 8.77
N ALA A 89 -19.18 4.27 8.89
CA ALA A 89 -18.62 4.67 10.18
C ALA A 89 -19.65 5.43 11.03
N ALA A 90 -20.43 6.33 10.41
CA ALA A 90 -21.47 7.09 11.09
C ALA A 90 -22.63 6.20 11.57
N MET A 91 -23.10 5.27 10.74
CA MET A 91 -24.13 4.30 11.12
C MET A 91 -23.71 3.50 12.36
N ARG A 92 -22.44 3.04 12.41
CA ARG A 92 -21.93 2.28 13.57
C ARG A 92 -21.75 3.15 14.80
N ARG A 93 -21.22 4.36 14.64
CA ARG A 93 -20.90 5.25 15.76
C ARG A 93 -22.14 5.82 16.43
N PHE A 94 -23.09 6.31 15.63
CA PHE A 94 -24.27 7.03 16.10
C PHE A 94 -25.55 6.19 16.11
N ARG A 95 -25.49 4.94 15.62
CA ARG A 95 -26.65 4.03 15.52
C ARG A 95 -27.81 4.62 14.72
N ILE A 96 -27.48 5.39 13.69
CA ILE A 96 -28.42 6.04 12.77
C ILE A 96 -28.64 5.18 11.52
N SER A 97 -29.71 5.48 10.77
CA SER A 97 -30.00 4.81 9.50
C SER A 97 -29.01 5.18 8.40
N SER A 98 -28.96 4.36 7.35
CA SER A 98 -28.10 4.60 6.18
C SER A 98 -28.49 5.86 5.43
N GLU A 99 -29.79 6.09 5.27
CA GLU A 99 -30.36 7.27 4.61
C GLU A 99 -29.91 8.55 5.32
N TYR A 100 -30.05 8.58 6.65
CA TYR A 100 -29.66 9.75 7.43
C TYR A 100 -28.14 9.95 7.44
N ALA A 101 -27.34 8.87 7.49
CA ALA A 101 -25.89 8.96 7.35
C ALA A 101 -25.46 9.49 5.97
N ILE A 102 -26.19 9.16 4.90
CA ILE A 102 -25.97 9.71 3.55
C ILE A 102 -26.29 11.20 3.50
N GLU A 103 -27.37 11.64 4.15
CA GLU A 103 -27.72 13.06 4.28
C GLU A 103 -26.59 13.84 4.96
N LEU A 104 -26.13 13.38 6.13
CA LEU A 104 -25.00 13.99 6.85
C LEU A 104 -23.73 14.07 5.99
N TYR A 105 -23.45 13.01 5.21
CA TYR A 105 -22.33 13.02 4.28
C TYR A 105 -22.49 14.09 3.18
N ASN A 106 -23.69 14.21 2.59
CA ASN A 106 -23.94 15.17 1.52
C ASN A 106 -23.89 16.62 2.04
N GLU A 107 -24.35 16.86 3.27
CA GLU A 107 -24.38 18.21 3.86
C GLU A 107 -22.98 18.72 4.20
N VAL A 108 -22.17 17.93 4.90
CA VAL A 108 -20.84 18.39 5.37
C VAL A 108 -19.70 17.43 5.03
N GLY A 109 -19.95 16.12 5.02
CA GLY A 109 -18.92 15.10 4.82
C GLY A 109 -18.22 15.17 3.45
N GLN A 110 -18.91 15.57 2.39
CA GLN A 110 -18.39 15.64 1.03
C GLN A 110 -17.23 16.64 0.91
N SER A 111 -17.32 17.78 1.60
CA SER A 111 -16.35 18.87 1.57
C SER A 111 -15.01 18.54 2.25
N LEU A 112 -15.00 17.55 3.14
CA LEU A 112 -13.82 17.18 3.91
C LEU A 112 -12.70 16.63 3.02
N LYS A 113 -11.48 17.16 3.16
CA LYS A 113 -10.31 16.55 2.53
C LYS A 113 -9.81 15.43 3.44
N ALA A 114 -9.59 14.23 2.88
CA ALA A 114 -8.89 13.19 3.62
C ALA A 114 -7.50 13.74 4.00
N MET A 115 -7.23 13.84 5.30
CA MET A 115 -5.93 14.29 5.80
C MET A 115 -4.93 13.15 5.63
N VAL A 116 -4.47 12.93 4.40
CA VAL A 116 -3.34 12.05 4.14
C VAL A 116 -2.08 12.89 4.35
N PRO A 117 -1.22 12.54 5.32
CA PRO A 117 0.07 13.20 5.47
C PRO A 117 0.81 13.14 4.12
N ARG A 118 1.23 14.30 3.60
CA ARG A 118 1.99 14.36 2.33
C ARG A 118 3.22 13.43 2.37
N SER A 119 3.79 13.23 3.55
CA SER A 119 4.94 12.37 3.83
C SER A 119 4.74 10.88 3.55
N LEU A 120 3.51 10.39 3.45
CA LEU A 120 3.23 8.97 3.15
C LEU A 120 2.96 8.71 1.66
N THR A 121 2.66 9.75 0.88
CA THR A 121 2.40 9.62 -0.58
C THR A 121 3.63 9.92 -1.44
N SER A 122 4.58 10.70 -0.92
CA SER A 122 5.95 10.65 -1.42
C SER A 122 6.62 9.46 -0.76
N ALA A 123 7.16 8.51 -1.55
CA ALA A 123 8.17 7.60 -1.03
C ALA A 123 9.12 8.43 -0.14
N PRO A 124 9.44 7.99 1.09
CA PRO A 124 10.30 8.76 1.97
C PRO A 124 11.49 9.20 1.14
N ALA A 125 11.70 10.52 1.03
CA ALA A 125 12.96 11.02 0.52
C ALA A 125 13.99 10.34 1.41
N LEU A 126 14.73 9.39 0.82
CA LEU A 126 15.83 8.74 1.51
C LEU A 126 16.61 9.87 2.17
N PRO A 127 16.93 9.77 3.48
CA PRO A 127 17.67 10.81 4.16
C PRO A 127 18.81 11.21 3.25
N GLU A 128 18.89 12.50 2.89
CA GLU A 128 19.97 13.01 2.06
C GLU A 128 21.26 12.60 2.76
N LEU A 129 21.89 11.55 2.23
CA LEU A 129 23.18 11.10 2.72
C LEU A 129 24.07 12.34 2.70
N PRO A 130 24.83 12.61 3.77
CA PRO A 130 25.68 13.78 3.86
C PRO A 130 26.45 13.89 2.55
N GLN A 131 26.29 15.02 1.86
CA GLN A 131 26.91 15.25 0.56
C GLN A 131 28.42 15.27 0.77
N VAL A 132 29.04 14.10 0.60
CA VAL A 132 30.49 13.98 0.56
C VAL A 132 30.95 14.83 -0.63
N PRO A 133 31.89 15.77 -0.45
CA PRO A 133 32.40 16.59 -1.54
C PRO A 133 32.93 15.67 -2.64
N VAL A 134 32.21 15.65 -3.78
CA VAL A 134 32.60 14.85 -4.93
C VAL A 134 33.76 15.58 -5.58
N HIS A 135 35.00 15.21 -5.22
CA HIS A 135 36.15 15.54 -6.04
C HIS A 135 35.90 14.97 -7.43
N ARG A 136 35.85 15.86 -8.44
CA ARG A 136 35.82 15.48 -9.86
C ARG A 136 37.08 14.68 -10.17
N THR A 137 37.00 13.37 -10.09
CA THR A 137 37.94 12.48 -10.76
C THR A 137 37.43 12.25 -12.17
N SER A 138 38.30 12.60 -13.12
CA SER A 138 38.15 12.38 -14.54
C SER A 138 37.79 10.92 -14.84
N ALA A 139 36.90 10.75 -15.81
CA ALA A 139 36.53 9.51 -16.51
C ALA A 139 37.35 8.26 -16.15
N SER A 140 36.79 7.42 -15.29
CA SER A 140 37.22 6.04 -15.08
C SER A 140 36.02 5.14 -15.30
N GLU A 141 36.26 4.09 -16.09
CA GLU A 141 35.32 3.05 -16.53
C GLU A 141 34.41 2.57 -15.39
N GLU A 142 33.10 2.61 -15.63
CA GLU A 142 32.09 1.96 -14.79
C GLU A 142 32.32 0.44 -14.87
N LYS A 143 33.13 -0.10 -13.96
CA LYS A 143 33.09 -1.52 -13.61
C LYS A 143 31.82 -1.75 -12.81
N ASP A 144 30.88 -2.50 -13.38
CA ASP A 144 29.76 -3.11 -12.68
C ASP A 144 30.36 -3.99 -11.55
N VAL A 145 30.26 -3.52 -10.31
CA VAL A 145 30.57 -4.32 -9.12
C VAL A 145 29.31 -5.11 -8.80
N ASP A 146 29.37 -6.42 -9.02
CA ASP A 146 28.35 -7.37 -8.58
C ASP A 146 28.42 -7.47 -7.05
N ASP A 147 27.40 -6.94 -6.37
CA ASP A 147 27.21 -7.11 -4.93
C ASP A 147 26.79 -8.58 -4.65
N ASP A 148 27.78 -9.46 -4.56
CA ASP A 148 27.65 -10.81 -4.01
C ASP A 148 27.64 -10.75 -2.46
N ASP A 149 26.48 -10.44 -1.88
CA ASP A 149 26.25 -10.62 -0.44
C ASP A 149 25.89 -12.08 -0.15
N ASN A 150 26.94 -12.90 0.05
CA ASN A 150 26.91 -14.16 0.80
C ASN A 150 27.61 -13.92 2.14
N ASP A 151 26.86 -13.85 3.24
CA ASP A 151 27.41 -14.10 4.58
C ASP A 151 26.31 -14.65 5.48
N ASP A 152 25.93 -15.91 5.22
CA ASP A 152 25.17 -16.73 6.17
C ASP A 152 26.14 -17.19 7.26
N GLY A 153 26.31 -16.36 8.29
CA GLY A 153 27.12 -16.67 9.46
C GLY A 153 26.67 -17.97 10.12
N ASP A 154 27.54 -18.98 10.11
CA ASP A 154 27.40 -20.27 10.77
C ASP A 154 27.25 -20.08 12.30
N ILE A 155 26.06 -20.37 12.84
CA ILE A 155 25.83 -20.48 14.28
C ILE A 155 25.97 -21.95 14.66
N SER A 156 27.20 -22.48 14.65
CA SER A 156 27.52 -23.82 15.12
C SER A 156 28.15 -23.76 16.52
N GLY A 157 27.33 -24.00 17.55
CA GLY A 157 27.83 -23.91 18.93
C GLY A 157 26.80 -24.31 19.99
N ILE A 158 26.12 -25.45 19.82
CA ILE A 158 25.37 -26.07 20.92
C ILE A 158 25.97 -27.45 21.17
N SER A 159 26.63 -27.56 22.32
CA SER A 159 27.33 -28.75 22.81
C SER A 159 26.34 -29.88 23.15
N SER A 160 26.63 -31.08 22.65
CA SER A 160 25.80 -32.29 22.71
C SER A 160 25.74 -32.99 24.10
N SER A 161 26.08 -32.30 25.18
CA SER A 161 26.26 -32.90 26.52
C SER A 161 25.03 -32.84 27.44
N ASP A 162 23.95 -32.14 27.05
CA ASP A 162 22.80 -31.88 27.95
C ASP A 162 21.58 -32.80 27.74
N LEU A 163 21.74 -33.92 27.02
CA LEU A 163 20.62 -34.72 26.50
C LEU A 163 20.39 -36.06 27.21
N GLN A 164 20.60 -36.15 28.53
CA GLN A 164 20.37 -37.39 29.30
C GLN A 164 19.19 -37.37 30.29
N TYR A 165 18.40 -36.30 30.37
CA TYR A 165 17.18 -36.26 31.19
C TYR A 165 15.90 -36.30 30.33
N ALA A 166 15.60 -37.45 29.74
CA ALA A 166 14.37 -37.63 28.95
C ALA A 166 13.70 -38.99 29.19
N LEU A 167 13.34 -39.31 30.43
CA LEU A 167 12.51 -40.48 30.76
C LEU A 167 11.45 -40.14 31.81
N HIS A 168 10.61 -39.14 31.51
CA HIS A 168 9.18 -39.08 31.84
C HIS A 168 8.62 -37.72 31.40
N ILE A 169 8.20 -37.63 30.15
CA ILE A 169 7.51 -36.44 29.63
C ILE A 169 6.02 -36.58 29.97
N PRO A 170 5.42 -35.70 30.80
CA PRO A 170 4.00 -35.73 31.10
C PRO A 170 3.14 -35.59 29.85
N GLU A 171 1.93 -36.15 29.84
CA GLU A 171 1.03 -36.14 28.67
C GLU A 171 0.67 -34.71 28.20
N THR A 172 0.70 -33.73 29.10
CA THR A 172 0.57 -32.29 28.81
C THR A 172 1.73 -31.74 27.97
N MET A 173 2.93 -32.31 28.10
CA MET A 173 4.09 -31.97 27.26
C MET A 173 4.06 -32.67 25.89
N ARG A 174 3.35 -33.81 25.72
CA ARG A 174 3.13 -34.38 24.37
C ARG A 174 2.24 -33.49 23.49
N LEU A 175 1.17 -32.93 24.05
CA LEU A 175 0.37 -31.91 23.37
C LEU A 175 1.17 -30.63 23.07
N SER A 176 2.23 -30.36 23.83
CA SER A 176 3.16 -29.28 23.53
C SER A 176 4.10 -29.62 22.35
N ALA A 177 4.55 -30.87 22.24
CA ALA A 177 5.42 -31.33 21.15
C ALA A 177 4.72 -31.30 19.79
N GLU A 178 3.49 -31.81 19.68
CA GLU A 178 2.70 -31.75 18.44
C GLU A 178 2.43 -30.30 18.00
N ARG A 179 2.17 -29.40 18.97
CA ARG A 179 2.02 -27.97 18.69
C ARG A 179 3.33 -27.34 18.22
N CYS A 180 4.47 -27.73 18.81
CA CYS A 180 5.78 -27.29 18.37
C CYS A 180 6.09 -27.73 16.94
N GLU A 181 5.80 -28.99 16.56
CA GLU A 181 5.99 -29.48 15.18
C GLU A 181 5.14 -28.72 14.15
N VAL A 182 3.87 -28.44 14.49
CA VAL A 182 2.98 -27.64 13.63
C VAL A 182 3.48 -26.20 13.48
N LEU A 183 3.95 -25.59 14.56
CA LEU A 183 4.52 -24.23 14.54
C LEU A 183 5.84 -24.19 13.76
N GLN A 184 6.71 -25.18 13.93
CA GLN A 184 7.94 -25.31 13.16
C GLN A 184 7.66 -25.43 11.66
N SER A 185 6.74 -26.33 11.28
CA SER A 185 6.31 -26.47 9.88
C SER A 185 5.71 -25.18 9.30
N ARG A 186 5.01 -24.39 10.13
CA ARG A 186 4.50 -23.06 9.73
C ARG A 186 5.63 -22.05 9.54
N CYS A 187 6.64 -22.07 10.41
CA CYS A 187 7.82 -21.21 10.28
C CYS A 187 8.62 -21.55 9.03
N GLU A 188 8.87 -22.82 8.73
CA GLU A 188 9.56 -23.27 7.51
C GLU A 188 8.83 -22.79 6.24
N ARG A 189 7.51 -23.02 6.15
CA ARG A 189 6.70 -22.50 5.03
C ARG A 189 6.70 -20.97 4.94
N ALA A 190 6.82 -20.26 6.06
CA ALA A 190 6.92 -18.80 6.06
C ALA A 190 8.30 -18.34 5.56
N GLN A 191 9.37 -19.04 5.94
CA GLN A 191 10.74 -18.79 5.45
C GLN A 191 10.85 -19.04 3.95
N ASP A 192 10.29 -20.14 3.44
CA ASP A 192 10.28 -20.44 2.00
C ASP A 192 9.54 -19.37 1.20
N ARG A 193 8.36 -18.94 1.67
CA ARG A 193 7.63 -17.82 1.05
C ARG A 193 8.45 -16.52 1.07
N CYS A 194 9.22 -16.27 2.13
CA CYS A 194 10.09 -15.11 2.19
C CYS A 194 11.23 -15.20 1.16
N LYS A 195 11.86 -16.37 1.01
CA LYS A 195 12.89 -16.63 -0.02
C LYS A 195 12.34 -16.41 -1.43
N ASP A 196 11.15 -16.96 -1.72
CA ASP A 196 10.48 -16.78 -3.00
C ASP A 196 10.15 -15.31 -3.30
N LEU A 197 9.63 -14.58 -2.32
CA LEU A 197 9.32 -13.15 -2.48
C LEU A 197 10.59 -12.32 -2.70
N LYS A 198 11.69 -12.65 -2.01
CA LYS A 198 13.00 -12.01 -2.24
C LYS A 198 13.49 -12.28 -3.67
N ALA A 199 13.40 -13.52 -4.15
CA ALA A 199 13.78 -13.88 -5.52
C ALA A 199 12.94 -13.13 -6.57
N ARG A 200 11.61 -13.09 -6.40
CA ARG A 200 10.70 -12.30 -7.27
C ARG A 200 11.03 -10.81 -7.25
N ASN A 201 11.35 -10.23 -6.09
CA ASN A 201 11.73 -8.83 -6.01
C ASN A 201 13.04 -8.54 -6.76
N ARG A 202 14.02 -9.45 -6.69
CA ARG A 202 15.27 -9.35 -7.46
C ARG A 202 14.99 -9.35 -8.98
N LEU A 203 14.13 -10.26 -9.46
CA LEU A 203 13.72 -10.31 -10.88
C LEU A 203 13.03 -9.01 -11.32
N LEU A 204 12.05 -8.50 -10.55
CA LEU A 204 11.35 -7.26 -10.87
C LEU A 204 12.30 -6.04 -10.92
N ARG A 205 13.32 -6.01 -10.05
CA ARG A 205 14.37 -4.97 -10.10
C ARG A 205 15.20 -5.08 -11.38
N GLN A 206 15.58 -6.29 -11.80
CA GLN A 206 16.31 -6.51 -13.05
C GLN A 206 15.48 -6.09 -14.27
N GLU A 207 14.21 -6.49 -14.34
CA GLU A 207 13.30 -6.08 -15.41
C GLU A 207 13.13 -4.55 -15.45
N SER A 208 12.96 -3.92 -14.29
CA SER A 208 12.88 -2.46 -14.18
C SER A 208 14.14 -1.76 -14.71
N ARG A 209 15.34 -2.30 -14.40
CA ARG A 209 16.62 -1.80 -14.94
C ARG A 209 16.66 -1.96 -16.47
N GLN A 210 16.25 -3.10 -17.00
CA GLN A 210 16.19 -3.34 -18.45
C GLN A 210 15.22 -2.39 -19.17
N VAL A 211 14.02 -2.17 -18.61
CA VAL A 211 13.03 -1.21 -19.15
C VAL A 211 13.61 0.20 -19.18
N ARG A 212 14.28 0.65 -18.10
CA ARG A 212 14.96 1.95 -18.06
C ARG A 212 16.04 2.04 -19.13
N LYS A 213 16.86 1.01 -19.33
CA LYS A 213 17.90 0.94 -20.38
C LYS A 213 17.28 1.05 -21.79
N ARG A 214 16.21 0.30 -22.07
CA ARG A 214 15.47 0.37 -23.34
C ARG A 214 14.86 1.75 -23.58
N ASN A 215 14.27 2.37 -22.55
CA ASN A 215 13.68 3.71 -22.66
C ASN A 215 14.75 4.78 -22.92
N ARG A 216 15.91 4.70 -22.26
CA ARG A 216 17.07 5.58 -22.54
C ARG A 216 17.55 5.43 -23.99
N ALA A 217 17.67 4.20 -24.49
CA ALA A 217 18.04 3.94 -25.88
C ALA A 217 17.03 4.52 -26.88
N ARG A 218 15.73 4.28 -26.66
CA ARG A 218 14.65 4.86 -27.48
C ARG A 218 14.66 6.38 -27.46
N ALA A 219 14.90 7.00 -26.31
CA ALA A 219 15.01 8.45 -26.20
C ALA A 219 16.20 9.02 -26.97
N LYS A 220 17.37 8.35 -26.91
CA LYS A 220 18.56 8.71 -27.70
C LYS A 220 18.28 8.62 -29.21
N GLU A 221 17.58 7.58 -29.63
CA GLU A 221 17.22 7.40 -31.04
C GLU A 221 16.23 8.47 -31.54
N ARG A 222 15.20 8.80 -30.75
CA ARG A 222 14.29 9.92 -31.07
C ARG A 222 15.05 11.24 -31.25
N ARG A 223 16.02 11.53 -30.38
CA ARG A 223 16.85 12.74 -30.51
C ARG A 223 17.67 12.75 -31.81
N ARG A 224 18.22 11.60 -32.22
CA ARG A 224 18.95 11.46 -33.50
C ARG A 224 18.04 11.71 -34.70
N LEU A 225 16.85 11.11 -34.71
CA LEU A 225 15.88 11.29 -35.79
C LEU A 225 15.40 12.75 -35.88
N VAL A 226 15.10 13.40 -34.76
CA VAL A 226 14.75 14.84 -34.72
C VAL A 226 15.89 15.68 -35.34
N ALA A 227 17.13 15.45 -34.93
CA ALA A 227 18.29 16.15 -35.48
C ALA A 227 18.51 15.89 -36.98
N GLN A 228 18.16 14.70 -37.48
CA GLN A 228 18.19 14.39 -38.91
C GLN A 228 17.12 15.15 -39.69
N ILE A 229 15.88 15.15 -39.20
CA ILE A 229 14.76 15.91 -39.78
C ILE A 229 15.12 17.41 -39.85
N ASP A 230 15.69 17.97 -38.80
CA ASP A 230 16.09 19.38 -38.77
C ASP A 230 17.23 19.71 -39.74
N ARG A 231 18.12 18.74 -40.03
CA ARG A 231 19.13 18.89 -41.10
C ARG A 231 18.47 18.88 -42.47
N MET A 232 17.57 17.93 -42.74
CA MET A 232 16.84 17.86 -44.02
C MET A 232 15.99 19.11 -44.28
N LYS A 233 15.27 19.62 -43.27
CA LYS A 233 14.51 20.88 -43.36
C LYS A 233 15.39 22.08 -43.68
N ARG A 234 16.64 22.11 -43.21
CA ARG A 234 17.60 23.18 -43.55
C ARG A 234 18.12 23.05 -44.97
N GLN A 235 18.33 21.84 -45.48
CA GLN A 235 18.71 21.61 -46.87
C GLN A 235 17.61 22.01 -47.84
N LEU A 236 16.35 21.63 -47.58
CA LEU A 236 15.20 22.02 -48.40
C LEU A 236 15.04 23.55 -48.50
N ARG A 237 15.22 24.26 -47.38
CA ARG A 237 15.19 25.73 -47.35
C ARG A 237 16.33 26.42 -48.12
N ARG A 238 17.38 25.69 -48.51
CA ARG A 238 18.46 26.21 -49.36
C ARG A 238 18.25 25.93 -50.85
N LEU A 239 17.38 24.98 -51.18
CA LEU A 239 17.05 24.60 -52.56
C LEU A 239 15.90 25.43 -53.13
N ASN A 240 15.03 25.94 -52.25
CA ASN A 240 14.01 26.93 -52.57
C ASN A 240 14.57 28.34 -52.43
#